data_AF-A0A212CII6-F1
#
_entry.id   AF-A0A212CII6-F1
#
_cell.length_a   1.000
_cell.length_b   1.000
_cell.length_c   1.000
_cell.angle_alpha   90.00
_cell.angle_beta   90.00
_cell.angle_gamma   90.00
#
_symmetry.space_group_name_H-M   'P 1'
#
loop_
_entity.id
_entity.type
_entity.pdbx_description
1 polymer ?
#
loop_
_entity_poly.entity_id
_entity_poly.type
_entity_poly.pdbx_seq_one_letter_code
_entity_poly.pdbx_strand_id
1 'polypeptide(L)'
;MVDMGGLDNLIANTAYLQARKSSDADSKELQRRRRSLMLPGPQSCEQLRQALATDFHSLCEQQPIGRRLFRDFLATVPAYQEARGFLEEVQSWELAEEGPAKGSALQGLVTTCASAPVHGHPHPFFSPALVTKCQAATTEDDRASLVKLAKAEVMAFLQDQPFREFLASPFYDKFLQWKVFEMQPVSDKYFEEFRVLGKGGFGEVCAVQVKNTGKMYACKKLDKKRLKKKNGEKMALLEKEILERVSSPFIVSLAYAFESKSHLCLVMSLMNGGDLKFHIYSVGEPGLDMSRVVFYSAQMTCGVLHLHSLGIVYRDMKPENVLLDDLGNCRLSDLGLAVQIQDGKPITQRVSEPPLAQRGGTELERRGEGCSFPGQTEPRT
;
A
#
# COMPACT_ATOMS: atom_id res chain seq x y z
N MET A 1 -21.08 -38.85 -19.84
CA MET A 1 -20.69 -38.44 -18.47
C MET A 1 -20.21 -37.01 -18.59
N VAL A 2 -21.04 -36.03 -18.21
CA VAL A 2 -20.69 -34.60 -18.36
C VAL A 2 -19.53 -34.31 -17.42
N ASP A 3 -18.46 -33.68 -17.91
CA ASP A 3 -17.32 -33.27 -17.11
C ASP A 3 -17.75 -32.23 -16.07
N MET A 4 -18.13 -32.72 -14.89
CA MET A 4 -18.58 -31.91 -13.76
C MET A 4 -17.50 -30.89 -13.35
N GLY A 5 -16.22 -31.22 -13.50
CA GLY A 5 -15.12 -30.31 -13.20
C GLY A 5 -15.03 -29.13 -14.17
N GLY A 6 -15.37 -29.33 -15.45
CA GLY A 6 -15.47 -28.26 -16.43
C GLY A 6 -16.63 -27.29 -16.14
N LEU A 7 -17.80 -27.83 -15.75
CA LEU A 7 -18.97 -27.03 -15.42
C LEU A 7 -18.77 -26.20 -14.15
N ASP A 8 -18.21 -26.78 -13.09
CA ASP A 8 -17.93 -26.09 -11.83
C ASP A 8 -16.93 -24.94 -12.02
N ASN A 9 -15.88 -25.15 -12.82
CA ASN A 9 -14.93 -24.09 -13.18
C ASN A 9 -15.58 -22.97 -14.00
N LEU A 10 -16.47 -23.30 -14.94
CA LEU A 10 -17.19 -22.30 -15.72
C LEU A 10 -18.12 -21.46 -14.82
N ILE A 11 -18.88 -22.12 -13.94
CA ILE A 11 -19.76 -21.45 -12.96
C ILE A 11 -18.94 -20.52 -12.07
N ALA A 12 -17.83 -20.99 -11.50
CA ALA A 12 -16.97 -20.19 -10.63
C ALA A 12 -16.35 -18.98 -11.37
N ASN A 13 -15.95 -19.17 -12.62
CA ASN A 13 -15.41 -18.08 -13.45
C ASN A 13 -16.49 -17.05 -13.83
N THR A 14 -17.70 -17.49 -14.18
CA THR A 14 -18.81 -16.59 -14.52
C THR A 14 -19.24 -15.79 -13.30
N ALA A 15 -19.41 -16.43 -12.13
CA ALA A 15 -19.73 -15.75 -10.88
C ALA A 15 -18.65 -14.73 -10.50
N TYR A 16 -17.37 -15.09 -10.66
CA TYR A 16 -16.25 -14.18 -10.44
C TYR A 16 -16.28 -12.95 -11.36
N LEU A 17 -16.53 -13.14 -12.66
CA LEU A 17 -16.61 -12.02 -13.61
C LEU A 17 -17.83 -11.11 -13.34
N GLN A 18 -18.95 -11.67 -12.87
CA GLN A 18 -20.11 -10.88 -12.44
C GLN A 18 -19.79 -10.06 -11.18
N ALA A 19 -19.16 -10.68 -10.17
CA ALA A 19 -18.75 -9.99 -8.95
C ALA A 19 -17.78 -8.83 -9.24
N ARG A 20 -16.87 -8.99 -10.21
CA ARG A 20 -15.97 -7.91 -10.67
C ARG A 20 -16.73 -6.72 -11.27
N LYS A 21 -17.78 -6.97 -12.07
CA LYS A 21 -18.58 -5.89 -12.68
C LYS A 21 -19.45 -5.14 -11.66
N SER A 22 -19.79 -5.81 -10.55
CA SER A 22 -20.70 -5.28 -9.54
C SER A 22 -20.11 -4.23 -8.60
N SER A 23 -18.79 -4.00 -8.58
CA SER A 23 -18.18 -3.11 -7.58
C SER A 23 -18.63 -1.64 -7.70
N ASP A 24 -19.04 -1.18 -8.88
CA ASP A 24 -19.43 0.22 -9.13
C ASP A 24 -20.92 0.43 -9.46
N ALA A 25 -21.71 -0.62 -9.70
CA ALA A 25 -23.02 -0.50 -10.36
C ALA A 25 -24.25 -0.84 -9.51
N ASP A 26 -24.16 -1.68 -8.46
CA ASP A 26 -25.38 -2.16 -7.78
C ASP A 26 -25.65 -1.47 -6.43
N SER A 27 -26.10 -0.21 -6.51
CA SER A 27 -26.41 0.66 -5.37
C SER A 27 -27.44 0.03 -4.40
N LYS A 28 -28.38 -0.79 -4.89
CA LYS A 28 -29.41 -1.43 -4.04
C LYS A 28 -28.84 -2.56 -3.19
N GLU A 29 -27.98 -3.39 -3.78
CA GLU A 29 -27.32 -4.48 -3.05
C GLU A 29 -26.32 -3.94 -2.02
N LEU A 30 -25.53 -2.93 -2.40
CA LEU A 30 -24.65 -2.20 -1.48
C LEU A 30 -25.43 -1.53 -0.35
N GLN A 31 -26.58 -0.91 -0.62
CA GLN A 31 -27.45 -0.34 0.42
C GLN A 31 -27.97 -1.41 1.38
N ARG A 32 -28.37 -2.59 0.89
CA ARG A 32 -28.80 -3.72 1.73
C ARG A 32 -27.66 -4.22 2.61
N ARG A 33 -26.44 -4.37 2.05
CA ARG A 33 -25.22 -4.80 2.75
C ARG A 33 -24.77 -3.76 3.79
N ARG A 34 -24.96 -2.46 3.55
CA ARG A 34 -24.63 -1.38 4.50
C ARG A 34 -25.56 -1.31 5.70
N ARG A 35 -26.81 -1.78 5.61
CA ARG A 35 -27.74 -1.80 6.76
C ARG A 35 -27.28 -2.70 7.90
N SER A 36 -26.40 -3.68 7.65
CA SER A 36 -25.78 -4.49 8.71
C SER A 36 -24.55 -3.84 9.34
N LEU A 37 -24.07 -2.71 8.81
CA LEU A 37 -22.90 -1.97 9.29
C LEU A 37 -23.34 -0.84 10.23
N MET A 38 -23.87 -1.20 11.41
CA MET A 38 -24.15 -0.20 12.44
C MET A 38 -22.89 0.08 13.26
N LEU A 39 -22.56 1.35 13.42
CA LEU A 39 -21.49 1.77 14.31
C LEU A 39 -21.90 1.50 15.77
N PRO A 40 -20.95 1.08 16.62
CA PRO A 40 -21.21 0.85 18.03
C PRO A 40 -21.59 2.17 18.74
N GLY A 41 -22.35 2.04 19.83
CA GLY A 41 -22.74 3.20 20.64
C GLY A 41 -21.53 3.88 21.30
N PRO A 42 -21.62 5.17 21.66
CA PRO A 42 -20.53 5.92 22.29
C PRO A 42 -19.97 5.26 23.55
N GLN A 43 -20.82 4.60 24.34
CA GLN A 43 -20.44 3.89 25.58
C GLN A 43 -19.40 2.78 25.33
N SER A 44 -19.48 2.10 24.18
CA SER A 44 -18.53 1.04 23.80
C SER A 44 -17.14 1.58 23.45
N CYS A 45 -16.99 2.90 23.31
CA CYS A 45 -15.74 3.54 22.90
C CYS A 45 -14.89 4.02 24.09
N GLU A 46 -15.41 3.99 25.32
CA GLU A 46 -14.75 4.58 26.48
C GLU A 46 -13.44 3.87 26.84
N GLN A 47 -13.45 2.53 26.83
CA GLN A 47 -12.25 1.72 27.05
C GLN A 47 -11.18 2.02 25.99
N LEU A 48 -11.60 2.14 24.73
CA LEU A 48 -10.67 2.43 23.65
C LEU A 48 -10.10 3.85 23.75
N ARG A 49 -10.89 4.83 24.15
CA ARG A 49 -10.43 6.21 24.35
C ARG A 49 -9.25 6.26 25.33
N GLN A 50 -9.29 5.47 26.39
CA GLN A 50 -8.23 5.43 27.40
C GLN A 50 -6.99 4.65 26.93
N ALA A 51 -7.19 3.60 26.13
CA ALA A 51 -6.11 2.72 25.70
C ALA A 51 -5.38 3.21 24.43
N LEU A 52 -6.04 3.98 23.57
CA LEU A 52 -5.49 4.38 22.29
C LEU A 52 -4.48 5.53 22.45
N ALA A 53 -3.28 5.34 21.93
CA ALA A 53 -2.26 6.39 21.91
C ALA A 53 -2.72 7.60 21.09
N THR A 54 -2.59 8.79 21.66
CA THR A 54 -2.94 10.07 21.02
C THR A 54 -1.75 10.62 20.23
N ASP A 55 -1.40 9.93 19.15
CA ASP A 55 -0.33 10.34 18.22
C ASP A 55 -0.94 10.98 16.96
N PHE A 56 -0.58 12.23 16.68
CA PHE A 56 -1.11 12.98 15.53
C PHE A 56 -0.79 12.28 14.21
N HIS A 57 0.48 11.86 14.03
CA HIS A 57 0.93 11.28 12.78
C HIS A 57 0.17 9.99 12.47
N SER A 58 -0.02 9.12 13.47
CA SER A 58 -0.81 7.91 13.33
C SER A 58 -2.28 8.20 13.03
N LEU A 59 -2.93 9.02 13.85
CA LEU A 59 -4.38 9.21 13.80
C LEU A 59 -4.83 10.07 12.62
N CYS A 60 -4.14 11.18 12.37
CA CYS A 60 -4.56 12.22 11.43
C CYS A 60 -3.81 12.14 10.10
N GLU A 61 -2.65 11.46 10.04
CA GLU A 61 -1.94 11.24 8.77
C GLU A 61 -2.05 9.79 8.31
N GLN A 62 -1.52 8.80 9.02
CA GLN A 62 -1.42 7.44 8.48
C GLN A 62 -2.77 6.75 8.25
N GLN A 63 -3.75 7.00 9.13
CA GLN A 63 -5.03 6.30 9.11
C GLN A 63 -6.07 7.03 8.23
N PRO A 64 -6.58 6.41 7.14
CA PRO A 64 -7.43 7.12 6.17
C PRO A 64 -8.72 7.71 6.76
N ILE A 65 -9.38 6.98 7.67
CA ILE A 65 -10.62 7.45 8.32
C ILE A 65 -10.32 8.60 9.28
N GLY A 66 -9.25 8.49 10.06
CA GLY A 66 -8.84 9.55 10.99
C GLY A 66 -8.39 10.81 10.25
N ARG A 67 -7.58 10.68 9.20
CA ARG A 67 -7.23 11.75 8.26
C ARG A 67 -8.47 12.43 7.68
N ARG A 68 -9.46 11.64 7.24
CA ARG A 68 -10.70 12.18 6.68
C ARG A 68 -11.49 12.98 7.73
N LEU A 69 -11.72 12.39 8.90
CA LEU A 69 -12.47 13.03 9.98
C LEU A 69 -11.78 14.27 10.52
N PHE A 70 -10.45 14.26 10.61
CA PHE A 70 -9.67 15.44 10.96
C PHE A 70 -9.83 16.55 9.92
N ARG A 71 -9.76 16.23 8.62
CA ARG A 71 -10.01 17.21 7.54
C ARG A 71 -11.42 17.77 7.55
N ASP A 72 -12.42 16.94 7.85
CA ASP A 72 -13.81 17.37 8.01
C ASP A 72 -13.96 18.27 9.26
N PHE A 73 -13.23 17.99 10.34
CA PHE A 73 -13.17 18.86 11.52
C PHE A 73 -12.50 20.22 11.23
N LEU A 74 -11.33 20.23 10.56
CA LEU A 74 -10.65 21.47 10.17
C LEU A 74 -11.57 22.35 9.28
N ALA A 75 -12.46 21.72 8.51
CA ALA A 75 -13.46 22.43 7.71
C ALA A 75 -14.55 23.14 8.53
N THR A 76 -14.59 23.01 9.85
CA THR A 76 -15.58 23.69 10.70
C THR A 76 -15.08 25.01 11.27
N VAL A 77 -13.77 25.27 11.24
CA VAL A 77 -13.13 26.45 11.83
C VAL A 77 -12.37 27.22 10.74
N PRO A 78 -12.70 28.50 10.46
CA PRO A 78 -12.07 29.26 9.36
C PRO A 78 -10.54 29.29 9.41
N ALA A 79 -9.95 29.51 10.59
CA ALA A 79 -8.49 29.50 10.77
C ALA A 79 -7.83 28.16 10.39
N TYR A 80 -8.53 27.05 10.60
CA TYR A 80 -8.04 25.70 10.28
C TYR A 80 -8.23 25.35 8.81
N GLN A 81 -9.28 25.91 8.18
CA GLN A 81 -9.49 25.82 6.74
C GLN A 81 -8.33 26.46 5.97
N GLU A 82 -7.84 27.63 6.41
CA GLU A 82 -6.69 28.30 5.80
C GLU A 82 -5.43 27.42 5.86
N ALA A 83 -5.12 26.87 7.04
CA ALA A 83 -3.99 25.95 7.22
C ALA A 83 -4.10 24.72 6.31
N ARG A 84 -5.30 24.13 6.21
CA ARG A 84 -5.57 22.99 5.34
C ARG A 84 -5.40 23.34 3.86
N GLY A 85 -5.95 24.47 3.43
CA GLY A 85 -5.87 24.95 2.05
C GLY A 85 -4.42 25.16 1.62
N PHE A 86 -3.60 25.79 2.48
CA PHE A 86 -2.18 25.94 2.22
C PHE A 86 -1.47 24.60 2.01
N LEU A 87 -1.71 23.60 2.88
CA LEU A 87 -1.10 22.27 2.71
C LEU A 87 -1.54 21.55 1.43
N GLU A 88 -2.78 21.76 0.97
CA GLU A 88 -3.28 21.21 -0.30
C GLU A 88 -2.57 21.86 -1.49
N GLU A 89 -2.34 23.17 -1.46
CA GLU A 89 -1.58 23.88 -2.49
C GLU A 89 -0.11 23.43 -2.52
N VAL A 90 0.52 23.28 -1.34
CA VAL A 90 1.90 22.76 -1.25
C VAL A 90 1.98 21.34 -1.82
N GLN A 91 1.02 20.47 -1.50
CA GLN A 91 0.97 19.12 -2.05
C GLN A 91 0.79 19.15 -3.57
N SER A 92 -0.07 20.02 -4.09
CA SER A 92 -0.26 20.19 -5.53
C SER A 92 1.01 20.66 -6.23
N TRP A 93 1.79 21.54 -5.59
CA TRP A 93 3.08 22.01 -6.10
C TRP A 93 4.15 20.90 -6.08
N GLU A 94 4.24 20.11 -5.00
CA GLU A 94 5.18 18.98 -4.88
C GLU A 94 4.94 17.92 -5.97
N LEU A 95 3.68 17.72 -6.35
CA LEU A 95 3.26 16.75 -7.37
C LEU A 95 3.20 17.33 -8.79
N ALA A 96 3.38 18.63 -8.97
CA ALA A 96 3.32 19.26 -10.28
C ALA A 96 4.50 18.84 -11.17
N GLU A 97 4.23 18.64 -12.46
CA GLU A 97 5.25 18.42 -13.48
C GLU A 97 6.18 19.63 -13.58
N GLU A 98 7.44 19.38 -13.94
CA GLU A 98 8.42 20.45 -14.13
C GLU A 98 7.99 21.37 -15.28
N GLY A 99 7.98 22.68 -15.02
CA GLY A 99 7.58 23.67 -16.01
C GLY A 99 7.10 25.00 -15.41
N PRO A 100 6.68 25.95 -16.27
CA PRO A 100 6.28 27.29 -15.84
C PRO A 100 5.14 27.30 -14.81
N ALA A 101 4.22 26.34 -14.90
CA ALA A 101 3.11 26.21 -13.96
C ALA A 101 3.59 25.90 -12.54
N LYS A 102 4.62 25.05 -12.38
CA LYS A 102 5.21 24.72 -11.07
C LYS A 102 5.91 25.93 -10.45
N GLY A 103 6.64 26.70 -11.27
CA GLY A 103 7.24 27.97 -10.83
C GLY A 103 6.20 29.02 -10.44
N SER A 104 5.08 29.11 -11.18
CA SER A 104 3.97 30.00 -10.84
C SER A 104 3.27 29.61 -9.53
N ALA A 105 3.04 28.30 -9.32
CA ALA A 105 2.49 27.78 -8.07
C ALA A 105 3.41 28.07 -6.89
N LEU A 106 4.72 27.86 -7.04
CA LEU A 106 5.73 28.20 -6.03
C LEU A 106 5.68 29.69 -5.66
N GLN A 107 5.60 30.57 -6.67
CA GLN A 107 5.49 32.00 -6.44
C GLN A 107 4.19 32.36 -5.69
N GLY A 108 3.07 31.71 -6.02
CA GLY A 108 1.79 31.89 -5.32
C GLY A 108 1.87 31.49 -3.84
N LEU A 109 2.49 30.34 -3.54
CA LEU A 109 2.71 29.86 -2.17
C LEU A 109 3.56 30.83 -1.35
N VAL A 110 4.68 31.32 -1.91
CA VAL A 110 5.54 32.29 -1.23
C VAL A 110 4.83 33.62 -1.02
N THR A 111 4.03 34.05 -1.99
CA THR A 111 3.24 35.29 -1.87
C THR A 111 2.22 35.17 -0.73
N THR A 112 1.59 34.00 -0.58
CA THR A 112 0.68 33.71 0.55
C THR A 112 1.42 33.71 1.88
N CYS A 113 2.63 33.15 1.94
CA CYS A 113 3.47 33.21 3.14
C CYS A 113 3.92 34.64 3.47
N ALA A 114 4.15 35.47 2.45
CA ALA A 114 4.63 36.84 2.58
C ALA A 114 3.50 37.86 2.83
N SER A 115 2.24 37.50 2.56
CA SER A 115 1.11 38.40 2.71
C SER A 115 0.82 38.70 4.17
N ALA A 116 0.60 39.98 4.46
CA ALA A 116 0.05 40.39 5.74
C ALA A 116 -1.39 39.87 5.86
N PRO A 117 -1.84 39.51 7.07
CA PRO A 117 -3.19 39.01 7.27
C PRO A 117 -4.25 40.00 6.81
N VAL A 118 -5.22 39.52 6.04
CA VAL A 118 -6.28 40.30 5.39
C VAL A 118 -7.15 41.09 6.39
N HIS A 119 -7.16 40.71 7.68
CA HIS A 119 -8.00 41.31 8.72
C HIS A 119 -7.26 41.70 10.02
N GLY A 120 -5.95 41.95 9.98
CA GLY A 120 -5.19 42.45 11.14
C GLY A 120 -4.89 41.40 12.23
N HIS A 121 -5.29 40.14 12.03
CA HIS A 121 -4.87 39.00 12.85
C HIS A 121 -3.82 38.17 12.09
N PRO A 122 -2.56 38.07 12.55
CA PRO A 122 -1.52 37.26 11.91
C PRO A 122 -2.04 35.89 11.48
N HIS A 123 -1.57 35.35 10.34
CA HIS A 123 -1.82 33.94 10.04
C HIS A 123 -1.46 33.12 11.29
N PRO A 124 -2.39 32.33 11.85
CA PRO A 124 -2.21 31.75 13.18
C PRO A 124 -1.07 30.73 13.24
N PHE A 125 -0.50 30.38 12.09
CA PHE A 125 0.48 29.32 11.91
C PHE A 125 1.82 29.76 11.28
N PHE A 126 1.96 31.01 10.81
CA PHE A 126 3.24 31.48 10.26
C PHE A 126 4.00 32.36 11.25
N SER A 127 5.26 32.03 11.49
CA SER A 127 6.13 32.83 12.33
C SER A 127 6.48 34.17 11.67
N PRO A 128 6.61 35.27 12.42
CA PRO A 128 7.03 36.56 11.85
C PRO A 128 8.36 36.47 11.10
N ALA A 129 9.29 35.62 11.58
CA ALA A 129 10.57 35.38 10.94
C ALA A 129 10.44 34.71 9.56
N LEU A 130 9.53 33.74 9.41
CA LEU A 130 9.23 33.12 8.12
C LEU A 130 8.68 34.14 7.14
N VAL A 131 7.70 34.96 7.57
CA VAL A 131 7.09 36.00 6.74
C VAL A 131 8.16 36.96 6.20
N THR A 132 9.06 37.45 7.06
CA THR A 132 10.17 38.33 6.63
C THR A 132 11.11 37.65 5.63
N LYS A 133 11.42 36.36 5.82
CA LYS A 133 12.25 35.61 4.88
C LYS A 133 11.57 35.41 3.53
N CYS A 134 10.26 35.14 3.52
CA CYS A 134 9.47 35.02 2.29
C CYS A 134 9.41 36.34 1.51
N GLN A 135 9.34 37.48 2.20
CA GLN A 135 9.40 38.81 1.58
C GLN A 135 10.76 39.12 0.95
N ALA A 136 11.85 38.58 1.50
CA ALA A 136 13.22 38.78 1.03
C ALA A 136 13.68 37.74 -0.02
N ALA A 137 12.87 36.73 -0.33
CA ALA A 137 13.27 35.60 -1.17
C ALA A 137 13.42 35.98 -2.66
N THR A 138 14.63 35.88 -3.18
CA THR A 138 14.96 36.27 -4.56
C THR A 138 15.11 35.08 -5.51
N THR A 139 15.67 33.96 -5.04
CA THR A 139 15.94 32.79 -5.89
C THR A 139 14.85 31.73 -5.79
N GLU A 140 14.75 30.87 -6.81
CA GLU A 140 13.77 29.78 -6.83
C GLU A 140 14.06 28.69 -5.78
N ASP A 141 15.34 28.38 -5.54
CA ASP A 141 15.75 27.40 -4.54
C ASP A 141 15.45 27.87 -3.10
N ASP A 142 15.68 29.16 -2.83
CA ASP A 142 15.30 29.79 -1.56
C ASP A 142 13.78 29.69 -1.34
N ARG A 143 13.00 30.00 -2.38
CA ARG A 143 11.53 29.90 -2.33
C ARG A 143 11.06 28.49 -2.04
N ALA A 144 11.62 27.49 -2.73
CA ALA A 144 11.29 26.08 -2.50
C ALA A 144 11.64 25.64 -1.07
N SER A 145 12.78 26.07 -0.55
CA SER A 145 13.21 25.79 0.83
C SER A 145 12.31 26.47 1.86
N LEU A 146 11.88 27.71 1.60
CA LEU A 146 10.95 28.44 2.47
C LEU A 146 9.55 27.81 2.48
N VAL A 147 9.05 27.32 1.34
CA VAL A 147 7.77 26.59 1.31
C VAL A 147 7.84 25.30 2.13
N LYS A 148 8.97 24.58 2.11
CA LYS A 148 9.16 23.40 2.98
C LYS A 148 9.14 23.79 4.47
N LEU A 149 9.76 24.92 4.83
CA LEU A 149 9.71 25.44 6.19
C LEU A 149 8.29 25.87 6.60
N ALA A 150 7.57 26.57 5.71
CA ALA A 150 6.18 26.97 5.90
C ALA A 150 5.27 25.76 6.10
N LYS A 151 5.44 24.70 5.30
CA LYS A 151 4.76 23.41 5.48
C LYS A 151 5.02 22.85 6.89
N ALA A 152 6.26 22.88 7.37
CA ALA A 152 6.60 22.38 8.70
C ALA A 152 5.96 23.21 9.83
N GLU A 153 5.94 24.54 9.72
CA GLU A 153 5.27 25.41 10.71
C GLU A 153 3.75 25.16 10.75
N VAL A 154 3.11 25.03 9.59
CA VAL A 154 1.67 24.73 9.49
C VAL A 154 1.36 23.36 10.08
N MET A 155 2.19 22.35 9.82
CA MET A 155 2.05 21.03 10.42
C MET A 155 2.22 21.06 11.94
N ALA A 156 3.19 21.82 12.45
CA ALA A 156 3.40 22.01 13.89
C ALA A 156 2.19 22.70 14.54
N PHE A 157 1.61 23.70 13.88
CA PHE A 157 0.35 24.31 14.32
C PHE A 157 -0.78 23.29 14.39
N LEU A 158 -1.02 22.51 13.33
CA LEU A 158 -2.08 21.50 13.30
C LEU A 158 -1.90 20.39 14.34
N GLN A 159 -0.65 20.07 14.69
CA GLN A 159 -0.30 19.08 15.72
C GLN A 159 -0.58 19.53 17.16
N ASP A 160 -0.69 20.83 17.41
CA ASP A 160 -0.94 21.36 18.75
C ASP A 160 -2.43 21.65 18.99
N GLN A 161 -2.85 22.91 19.01
CA GLN A 161 -4.21 23.30 19.38
C GLN A 161 -5.31 22.62 18.53
N PRO A 162 -5.25 22.59 17.19
CA PRO A 162 -6.29 21.96 16.36
C PRO A 162 -6.41 20.46 16.62
N PHE A 163 -5.30 19.76 16.89
CA PHE A 163 -5.34 18.35 17.25
C PHE A 163 -5.98 18.12 18.61
N ARG A 164 -5.66 18.95 19.63
CA ARG A 164 -6.31 18.86 20.96
C ARG A 164 -7.81 19.10 20.86
N GLU A 165 -8.22 20.10 20.09
CA GLU A 165 -9.64 20.39 19.85
C GLU A 165 -10.33 19.26 19.08
N PHE A 166 -9.66 18.65 18.10
CA PHE A 166 -10.16 17.47 17.41
C PHE A 166 -10.41 16.31 18.37
N LEU A 167 -9.47 15.99 19.27
CA LEU A 167 -9.62 14.92 20.26
C LEU A 167 -10.80 15.15 21.24
N ALA A 168 -11.16 16.40 21.47
CA ALA A 168 -12.32 16.80 22.27
C ALA A 168 -13.63 16.91 21.45
N SER A 169 -13.57 16.76 20.13
CA SER A 169 -14.71 16.97 19.24
C SER A 169 -15.52 15.69 18.96
N PRO A 170 -16.79 15.82 18.53
CA PRO A 170 -17.59 14.69 18.07
C PRO A 170 -17.00 13.93 16.87
N PHE A 171 -16.07 14.54 16.12
CA PHE A 171 -15.38 13.86 15.02
C PHE A 171 -14.44 12.76 15.54
N TYR A 172 -13.78 12.98 16.69
CA TYR A 172 -12.96 11.96 17.31
C TYR A 172 -13.82 10.86 17.96
N ASP A 173 -14.98 11.20 18.53
CA ASP A 173 -15.95 10.20 19.00
C ASP A 173 -16.36 9.25 17.86
N LYS A 174 -16.63 9.82 16.68
CA LYS A 174 -16.96 9.06 15.48
C LYS A 174 -15.77 8.23 14.99
N PHE A 175 -14.54 8.74 15.09
CA PHE A 175 -13.34 7.97 14.79
C PHE A 175 -13.21 6.75 15.71
N LEU A 176 -13.45 6.91 17.02
CA LEU A 176 -13.42 5.80 17.97
C LEU A 176 -14.49 4.74 17.66
N GLN A 177 -15.69 5.14 17.24
CA GLN A 177 -16.72 4.21 16.80
C GLN A 177 -16.23 3.36 15.61
N TRP A 178 -15.58 4.00 14.62
CA TRP A 178 -14.96 3.28 13.50
C TRP A 178 -13.86 2.33 13.97
N LYS A 179 -13.06 2.72 14.96
CA LYS A 179 -12.03 1.85 15.52
C LYS A 179 -12.57 0.65 16.26
N VAL A 180 -13.61 0.83 17.08
CA VAL A 180 -14.29 -0.31 17.73
C VAL A 180 -14.90 -1.25 16.68
N PHE A 181 -15.44 -0.70 15.59
CA PHE A 181 -15.94 -1.49 14.47
C PHE A 181 -14.81 -2.25 13.73
N GLU A 182 -13.65 -1.62 13.53
CA GLU A 182 -12.47 -2.25 12.91
C GLU A 182 -11.92 -3.42 13.74
N MET A 183 -11.96 -3.34 15.07
CA MET A 183 -11.46 -4.37 15.99
C MET A 183 -12.39 -5.58 16.15
N GLN A 184 -13.53 -5.63 15.46
CA GLN A 184 -14.43 -6.78 15.54
C GLN A 184 -13.76 -8.06 14.99
N PRO A 185 -14.03 -9.23 15.60
CA PRO A 185 -13.40 -10.47 15.18
C PRO A 185 -13.77 -10.84 13.74
N VAL A 186 -12.77 -11.18 12.94
CA VAL A 186 -12.92 -11.57 11.54
C VAL A 186 -12.90 -13.10 11.43
N SER A 187 -13.80 -13.65 10.63
CA SER A 187 -13.87 -15.10 10.34
C SER A 187 -14.20 -15.35 8.87
N ASP A 188 -14.09 -16.61 8.45
CA ASP A 188 -14.48 -17.08 7.12
C ASP A 188 -15.90 -16.66 6.69
N LYS A 189 -16.83 -16.52 7.66
CA LYS A 189 -18.21 -16.09 7.42
C LYS A 189 -18.32 -14.70 6.76
N TYR A 190 -17.31 -13.84 6.91
CA TYR A 190 -17.28 -12.48 6.34
C TYR A 190 -17.01 -12.47 4.84
N PHE A 191 -16.53 -13.59 4.30
CA PHE A 191 -16.07 -13.70 2.93
C PHE A 191 -16.95 -14.65 2.12
N GLU A 192 -17.10 -14.33 0.85
CA GLU A 192 -17.60 -15.23 -0.18
C GLU A 192 -16.43 -15.65 -1.05
N GLU A 193 -16.20 -16.96 -1.18
CA GLU A 193 -15.09 -17.53 -1.94
C GLU A 193 -15.53 -17.85 -3.37
N PHE A 194 -14.69 -17.50 -4.33
CA PHE A 194 -14.93 -17.72 -5.76
C PHE A 194 -13.98 -18.79 -6.29
N ARG A 195 -13.09 -18.43 -7.23
CA ARG A 195 -12.18 -19.34 -7.91
C ARG A 195 -10.79 -19.36 -7.29
N VAL A 196 -10.07 -20.45 -7.50
CA VAL A 196 -8.63 -20.54 -7.22
C VAL A 196 -7.86 -19.71 -8.26
N LEU A 197 -6.96 -18.86 -7.79
CA LEU A 197 -6.07 -18.01 -8.59
C LEU A 197 -4.68 -18.64 -8.76
N GLY A 198 -4.22 -19.40 -7.76
CA GLY A 198 -2.92 -20.05 -7.78
C GLY A 198 -2.78 -21.11 -6.69
N LYS A 199 -1.83 -22.02 -6.87
CA LYS A 199 -1.50 -23.07 -5.89
C LYS A 199 -0.05 -22.94 -5.46
N GLY A 200 0.19 -22.97 -4.16
CA GLY A 200 1.51 -22.76 -3.55
C GLY A 200 1.99 -23.93 -2.69
N GLY A 201 3.21 -23.79 -2.18
CA GLY A 201 3.89 -24.82 -1.38
C GLY A 201 3.18 -25.21 -0.08
N PHE A 202 2.34 -24.33 0.47
CA PHE A 202 1.61 -24.52 1.73
C PHE A 202 0.09 -24.51 1.58
N GLY A 203 -0.45 -24.24 0.39
CA GLY A 203 -1.89 -24.16 0.18
C GLY A 203 -2.24 -23.57 -1.17
N GLU A 204 -3.25 -22.73 -1.21
CA GLU A 204 -3.77 -22.11 -2.44
C GLU A 204 -4.17 -20.65 -2.19
N VAL A 205 -4.31 -19.91 -3.27
CA VAL A 205 -4.81 -18.54 -3.28
C VAL A 205 -6.14 -18.54 -4.03
N CYS A 206 -7.20 -18.04 -3.43
CA CYS A 206 -8.51 -17.89 -4.07
C CYS A 206 -8.98 -16.44 -4.11
N ALA A 207 -9.84 -16.10 -5.07
CA ALA A 207 -10.53 -14.82 -5.07
C ALA A 207 -11.65 -14.85 -4.04
N VAL A 208 -11.76 -13.81 -3.23
CA VAL A 208 -12.81 -13.65 -2.22
C VAL A 208 -13.46 -12.27 -2.30
N GLN A 209 -14.72 -12.15 -1.90
CA GLN A 209 -15.41 -10.89 -1.73
C GLN A 209 -15.79 -10.69 -0.26
N VAL A 210 -15.56 -9.49 0.27
CA VAL A 210 -16.10 -9.11 1.57
C VAL A 210 -17.61 -8.91 1.42
N LYS A 211 -18.42 -9.72 2.11
CA LYS A 211 -19.89 -9.71 1.95
C LYS A 211 -20.50 -8.34 2.21
N ASN A 212 -20.04 -7.63 3.24
CA ASN A 212 -20.63 -6.35 3.65
C ASN A 212 -20.25 -5.17 2.73
N THR A 213 -19.09 -5.21 2.06
CA THR A 213 -18.60 -4.09 1.24
C THR A 213 -18.63 -4.37 -0.26
N GLY A 214 -18.74 -5.65 -0.67
CA GLY A 214 -18.62 -6.05 -2.07
C GLY A 214 -17.19 -5.98 -2.61
N LYS A 215 -16.21 -5.60 -1.79
CA LYS A 215 -14.83 -5.43 -2.25
C LYS A 215 -14.15 -6.79 -2.46
N MET A 216 -13.51 -6.93 -3.62
CA MET A 216 -12.79 -8.13 -4.02
C MET A 216 -11.35 -8.13 -3.47
N TYR A 217 -10.87 -9.31 -3.09
CA TYR A 217 -9.53 -9.57 -2.54
C TYR A 217 -9.01 -10.94 -3.02
N ALA A 218 -7.72 -11.18 -2.82
CA ALA A 218 -7.14 -12.52 -2.87
C ALA A 218 -6.98 -13.05 -1.44
N CYS A 219 -7.29 -14.32 -1.21
CA CYS A 219 -7.12 -15.00 0.08
C CYS A 219 -6.08 -16.12 -0.06
N LYS A 220 -4.88 -15.91 0.48
CA LYS A 220 -3.84 -16.94 0.61
C LYS A 220 -4.19 -17.84 1.79
N LYS A 221 -4.62 -19.07 1.51
CA LYS A 221 -5.01 -20.09 2.48
C LYS A 221 -3.84 -21.04 2.70
N LEU A 222 -3.28 -21.05 3.90
CA LEU A 222 -2.15 -21.89 4.30
C LEU A 222 -2.67 -23.06 5.15
N ASP A 223 -2.52 -24.30 4.67
CA ASP A 223 -3.00 -25.49 5.38
C ASP A 223 -2.15 -25.75 6.64
N LYS A 224 -2.80 -25.82 7.80
CA LYS A 224 -2.15 -25.96 9.11
C LYS A 224 -1.35 -27.26 9.24
N LYS A 225 -1.81 -28.36 8.63
CA LYS A 225 -1.09 -29.64 8.66
C LYS A 225 0.16 -29.59 7.78
N ARG A 226 0.08 -28.96 6.60
CA ARG A 226 1.20 -28.76 5.67
C ARG A 226 2.24 -27.81 6.26
N LEU A 227 1.82 -26.73 6.91
CA LEU A 227 2.71 -25.83 7.64
C LEU A 227 3.51 -26.60 8.69
N LYS A 228 2.82 -27.34 9.58
CA LYS A 228 3.46 -28.15 10.61
C LYS A 228 4.40 -29.21 10.05
N LYS A 229 3.99 -29.92 8.99
CA LYS A 229 4.81 -30.96 8.35
C LYS A 229 6.12 -30.42 7.77
N LYS A 230 6.12 -29.17 7.30
CA LYS A 230 7.26 -28.52 6.63
C LYS A 230 8.00 -27.51 7.52
N ASN A 231 7.66 -27.41 8.81
CA ASN A 231 8.18 -26.42 9.75
C ASN A 231 8.05 -24.96 9.23
N GLY A 232 6.92 -24.67 8.55
CA GLY A 232 6.67 -23.39 7.88
C GLY A 232 6.03 -22.31 8.75
N GLU A 233 5.78 -22.57 10.04
CA GLU A 233 5.02 -21.67 10.92
C GLU A 233 5.71 -20.30 11.08
N LYS A 234 7.03 -20.29 11.28
CA LYS A 234 7.81 -19.04 11.38
C LYS A 234 7.75 -18.22 10.10
N MET A 235 7.78 -18.89 8.95
CA MET A 235 7.72 -18.25 7.64
C MET A 235 6.36 -17.58 7.42
N ALA A 236 5.27 -18.28 7.77
CA ALA A 236 3.91 -17.75 7.68
C ALA A 236 3.66 -16.56 8.62
N LEU A 237 4.17 -16.63 9.85
CA LEU A 237 4.07 -15.53 10.81
C LEU A 237 4.85 -14.30 10.34
N LEU A 238 6.08 -14.50 9.85
CA LEU A 238 6.92 -13.43 9.33
C LEU A 238 6.28 -12.73 8.12
N GLU A 239 5.72 -13.51 7.19
CA GLU A 239 4.99 -12.96 6.04
C GLU A 239 3.84 -12.04 6.49
N LYS A 240 3.06 -12.50 7.48
CA LYS A 240 1.96 -11.71 8.06
C LYS A 240 2.47 -10.43 8.72
N GLU A 241 3.50 -10.50 9.56
CA GLU A 241 4.04 -9.35 10.28
C GLU A 241 4.65 -8.29 9.34
N ILE A 242 5.34 -8.72 8.28
CA ILE A 242 5.86 -7.82 7.26
C ILE A 242 4.71 -7.14 6.52
N LEU A 243 3.72 -7.92 6.07
CA LEU A 243 2.57 -7.39 5.34
C LEU A 243 1.71 -6.42 6.16
N GLU A 244 1.65 -6.56 7.48
CA GLU A 244 0.96 -5.60 8.36
C GLU A 244 1.67 -4.24 8.46
N ARG A 245 2.99 -4.23 8.33
CA ARG A 245 3.81 -3.01 8.47
C ARG A 245 4.02 -2.28 7.15
N VAL A 246 3.92 -2.99 6.04
CA VAL A 246 4.19 -2.44 4.71
C VAL A 246 2.95 -1.74 4.15
N SER A 247 3.10 -0.47 3.79
CA SER A 247 2.07 0.33 3.13
C SER A 247 2.65 1.03 1.92
N SER A 248 2.64 0.32 0.78
CA SER A 248 3.17 0.81 -0.49
C SER A 248 2.23 0.50 -1.66
N PRO A 249 2.08 1.41 -2.64
CA PRO A 249 1.33 1.12 -3.87
C PRO A 249 2.00 0.03 -4.73
N PHE A 250 3.27 -0.29 -4.50
CA PHE A 250 4.05 -1.26 -5.28
C PHE A 250 4.24 -2.61 -4.57
N ILE A 251 3.53 -2.84 -3.47
CA ILE A 251 3.52 -4.11 -2.73
C ILE A 251 2.07 -4.48 -2.45
N VAL A 252 1.75 -5.77 -2.49
CA VAL A 252 0.42 -6.24 -2.10
C VAL A 252 0.14 -5.88 -0.64
N SER A 253 -1.04 -5.35 -0.35
CA SER A 253 -1.40 -4.91 1.00
C SER A 253 -2.27 -5.96 1.67
N LEU A 254 -1.99 -6.27 2.93
CA LEU A 254 -2.85 -7.12 3.75
C LEU A 254 -4.03 -6.30 4.29
N ALA A 255 -5.22 -6.84 4.16
CA ALA A 255 -6.45 -6.25 4.69
C ALA A 255 -6.98 -7.02 5.90
N TYR A 256 -6.89 -8.36 5.88
CA TYR A 256 -7.34 -9.19 7.00
C TYR A 256 -6.42 -10.39 7.19
N ALA A 257 -6.22 -10.79 8.44
CA ALA A 257 -5.63 -12.06 8.80
C ALA A 257 -6.59 -12.78 9.77
N PHE A 258 -6.93 -14.03 9.47
CA PHE A 258 -7.78 -14.85 10.33
C PHE A 258 -7.41 -16.33 10.21
N GLU A 259 -7.95 -17.16 11.11
CA GLU A 259 -7.81 -18.60 11.03
C GLU A 259 -9.16 -19.30 10.89
N SER A 260 -9.13 -20.47 10.25
CA SER A 260 -10.23 -21.43 10.25
C SER A 260 -9.79 -22.72 10.94
N LYS A 261 -10.66 -23.73 10.96
CA LYS A 261 -10.33 -25.05 11.52
C LYS A 261 -9.09 -25.68 10.89
N SER A 262 -8.87 -25.46 9.58
CA SER A 262 -7.81 -26.12 8.81
C SER A 262 -6.77 -25.19 8.20
N HIS A 263 -7.03 -23.88 8.13
CA HIS A 263 -6.16 -22.93 7.43
C HIS A 263 -5.84 -21.68 8.25
N LEU A 264 -4.68 -21.09 8.00
CA LEU A 264 -4.41 -19.66 8.24
C LEU A 264 -4.70 -18.90 6.95
N CYS A 265 -5.37 -17.75 7.04
CA CYS A 265 -5.84 -17.00 5.87
C CYS A 265 -5.28 -15.58 5.89
N LEU A 266 -4.61 -15.18 4.81
CA LEU A 266 -4.16 -13.81 4.57
C LEU A 266 -4.98 -13.23 3.42
N VAL A 267 -5.82 -12.24 3.70
CA VAL A 267 -6.65 -11.55 2.70
C VAL A 267 -5.94 -10.28 2.27
N MET A 268 -5.55 -10.22 1.00
CA MET A 268 -4.66 -9.22 0.43
C MET A 268 -5.19 -8.65 -0.88
N SER A 269 -4.59 -7.55 -1.35
CA SER A 269 -4.89 -6.93 -2.64
C SER A 269 -5.04 -7.97 -3.76
N LEU A 270 -6.17 -7.91 -4.48
CA LEU A 270 -6.40 -8.76 -5.64
C LEU A 270 -5.68 -8.18 -6.87
N MET A 271 -4.82 -8.98 -7.49
CA MET A 271 -4.04 -8.60 -8.66
C MET A 271 -4.55 -9.38 -9.89
N ASN A 272 -5.43 -8.74 -10.66
CA ASN A 272 -6.21 -9.40 -11.71
C ASN A 272 -5.46 -9.60 -13.03
N GLY A 273 -4.35 -8.89 -13.24
CA GLY A 273 -3.55 -8.92 -14.46
C GLY A 273 -2.64 -10.15 -14.56
N GLY A 274 -2.60 -11.02 -13.54
CA GLY A 274 -1.70 -12.16 -13.50
C GLY A 274 -0.26 -11.78 -13.14
N ASP A 275 0.64 -12.76 -13.17
CA ASP A 275 2.06 -12.59 -12.87
C ASP A 275 2.89 -12.21 -14.11
N LEU A 276 4.04 -11.58 -13.89
CA LEU A 276 4.90 -11.09 -14.96
C LEU A 276 5.51 -12.25 -15.78
N LYS A 277 5.65 -13.45 -15.21
CA LYS A 277 6.11 -14.64 -15.97
C LYS A 277 5.14 -14.96 -17.10
N PHE A 278 3.83 -14.98 -16.83
CA PHE A 278 2.83 -15.18 -17.86
C PHE A 278 2.94 -14.13 -18.98
N HIS A 279 3.14 -12.86 -18.62
CA HIS A 279 3.30 -11.77 -19.60
C HIS A 279 4.58 -11.86 -20.41
N ILE A 280 5.67 -12.40 -19.86
CA ILE A 280 6.95 -12.57 -20.57
C ILE A 280 6.90 -13.75 -21.53
N TYR A 281 6.28 -14.87 -21.16
CA TYR A 281 6.43 -16.14 -21.90
C TYR A 281 5.18 -16.62 -22.62
N SER A 282 4.00 -16.10 -22.28
CA SER A 282 2.71 -16.64 -22.76
C SER A 282 1.84 -15.61 -23.46
N VAL A 283 2.27 -14.34 -23.53
CA VAL A 283 1.56 -13.28 -24.25
C VAL A 283 2.36 -12.89 -25.48
N GLY A 284 1.92 -13.32 -26.66
CA GLY A 284 2.58 -12.99 -27.93
C GLY A 284 3.98 -13.60 -28.05
N GLU A 285 4.91 -12.84 -28.63
CA GLU A 285 6.32 -13.23 -28.73
C GLU A 285 7.01 -13.13 -27.36
N PRO A 286 7.88 -14.10 -26.99
CA PRO A 286 8.57 -14.08 -25.71
C PRO A 286 9.38 -12.80 -25.49
N GLY A 287 9.20 -12.20 -24.32
CA GLY A 287 9.85 -10.96 -23.90
C GLY A 287 8.88 -9.81 -23.67
N LEU A 288 9.43 -8.64 -23.37
CA LEU A 288 8.69 -7.40 -23.21
C LEU A 288 9.39 -6.31 -24.03
N ASP A 289 8.63 -5.39 -24.60
CA ASP A 289 9.20 -4.21 -25.21
C ASP A 289 9.93 -3.37 -24.15
N MET A 290 10.94 -2.62 -24.61
CA MET A 290 11.82 -1.91 -23.69
C MET A 290 11.08 -0.85 -22.86
N SER A 291 10.00 -0.27 -23.37
CA SER A 291 9.20 0.71 -22.61
C SER A 291 8.48 0.06 -21.42
N ARG A 292 7.90 -1.14 -21.60
CA ARG A 292 7.34 -1.93 -20.49
C ARG A 292 8.39 -2.39 -19.50
N VAL A 293 9.57 -2.79 -19.98
CA VAL A 293 10.68 -3.19 -19.10
C VAL A 293 11.09 -2.03 -18.19
N VAL A 294 11.28 -0.82 -18.74
CA VAL A 294 11.60 0.38 -17.93
C VAL A 294 10.47 0.66 -16.93
N PHE A 295 9.22 0.65 -17.39
CA PHE A 295 8.06 0.94 -16.55
C PHE A 295 7.94 -0.01 -15.34
N TYR A 296 7.98 -1.33 -15.57
CA TYR A 296 7.92 -2.31 -14.48
C TYR A 296 9.15 -2.26 -13.58
N SER A 297 10.34 -2.06 -14.15
CA SER A 297 11.58 -1.94 -13.37
C SER A 297 11.53 -0.75 -12.41
N ALA A 298 10.99 0.40 -12.86
CA ALA A 298 10.80 1.57 -12.00
C ALA A 298 9.84 1.28 -10.83
N GLN A 299 8.68 0.67 -11.10
CA GLN A 299 7.70 0.31 -10.07
C GLN A 299 8.24 -0.72 -9.08
N MET A 300 8.91 -1.77 -9.58
CA MET A 300 9.57 -2.78 -8.74
C MET A 300 10.66 -2.14 -7.86
N THR A 301 11.43 -1.21 -8.41
CA THR A 301 12.45 -0.45 -7.67
C THR A 301 11.82 0.36 -6.54
N CYS A 302 10.71 1.05 -6.78
CA CYS A 302 9.98 1.76 -5.73
C CYS A 302 9.47 0.82 -4.62
N GLY A 303 8.99 -0.37 -4.98
CA GLY A 303 8.60 -1.41 -4.02
C GLY A 303 9.78 -1.85 -3.14
N VAL A 304 10.92 -2.16 -3.75
CA VAL A 304 12.15 -2.55 -3.05
C VAL A 304 12.66 -1.42 -2.14
N LEU A 305 12.70 -0.19 -2.63
CA LEU A 305 13.11 0.98 -1.85
C LEU A 305 12.23 1.15 -0.60
N HIS A 306 10.92 0.94 -0.73
CA HIS A 306 10.03 1.00 0.43
C HIS A 306 10.34 -0.10 1.45
N LEU A 307 10.53 -1.36 1.03
CA LEU A 307 10.96 -2.43 1.93
C LEU A 307 12.28 -2.09 2.64
N HIS A 308 13.26 -1.61 1.88
CA HIS A 308 14.57 -1.22 2.41
C HIS A 308 14.46 -0.08 3.43
N SER A 309 13.56 0.90 3.22
CA SER A 309 13.32 1.98 4.18
C SER A 309 12.78 1.49 5.54
N LEU A 310 12.19 0.29 5.57
CA LEU A 310 11.71 -0.38 6.78
C LEU A 310 12.74 -1.39 7.36
N GLY A 311 13.94 -1.45 6.77
CA GLY A 311 14.96 -2.43 7.11
C GLY A 311 14.60 -3.87 6.68
N ILE A 312 13.79 -4.04 5.63
CA ILE A 312 13.31 -5.35 5.17
C ILE A 312 13.97 -5.69 3.84
N VAL A 313 14.57 -6.88 3.74
CA VAL A 313 15.13 -7.42 2.49
C VAL A 313 14.17 -8.46 1.91
N TYR A 314 13.77 -8.27 0.67
CA TYR A 314 12.75 -9.11 0.01
C TYR A 314 13.21 -10.55 -0.29
N ARG A 315 14.44 -10.72 -0.80
CA ARG A 315 15.13 -12.00 -1.11
C ARG A 315 14.48 -12.93 -2.15
N ASP A 316 13.29 -12.65 -2.67
CA ASP A 316 12.61 -13.52 -3.65
C ASP A 316 12.12 -12.76 -4.90
N MET A 317 13.03 -12.01 -5.52
CA MET A 317 12.73 -11.26 -6.74
C MET A 317 12.74 -12.18 -7.97
N LYS A 318 11.56 -12.43 -8.54
CA LYS A 318 11.35 -13.24 -9.74
C LYS A 318 10.04 -12.87 -10.44
N PRO A 319 9.90 -13.15 -11.76
CA PRO A 319 8.70 -12.78 -12.51
C PRO A 319 7.38 -13.33 -11.95
N GLU A 320 7.41 -14.50 -11.30
CA GLU A 320 6.24 -15.12 -10.65
C GLU A 320 5.66 -14.28 -9.51
N ASN A 321 6.51 -13.51 -8.82
CA ASN A 321 6.09 -12.74 -7.64
C ASN A 321 5.77 -11.26 -7.97
N VAL A 322 5.85 -10.87 -9.24
CA VAL A 322 5.49 -9.53 -9.71
C VAL A 322 4.11 -9.63 -10.35
N LEU A 323 3.09 -9.11 -9.66
CA LEU A 323 1.69 -9.24 -10.08
C LEU A 323 1.17 -7.92 -10.67
N LEU A 324 0.29 -8.00 -11.68
CA LEU A 324 -0.31 -6.84 -12.33
C LEU A 324 -1.76 -6.61 -11.86
N ASP A 325 -2.15 -5.35 -11.71
CA ASP A 325 -3.54 -4.95 -11.45
C ASP A 325 -4.32 -4.68 -12.75
N ASP A 326 -5.60 -4.29 -12.63
CA ASP A 326 -6.47 -3.99 -13.77
C ASP A 326 -6.04 -2.75 -14.57
N LEU A 327 -5.18 -1.90 -14.00
CA LEU A 327 -4.62 -0.71 -14.65
C LEU A 327 -3.24 -0.98 -15.27
N GLY A 328 -2.71 -2.19 -15.10
CA GLY A 328 -1.39 -2.58 -15.61
C GLY A 328 -0.21 -2.16 -14.73
N ASN A 329 -0.45 -1.70 -13.49
CA ASN A 329 0.63 -1.44 -12.53
C ASN A 329 1.06 -2.74 -11.86
N CYS A 330 2.36 -2.84 -11.55
CA CYS A 330 2.91 -4.00 -10.87
C CYS A 330 3.02 -3.81 -9.35
N ARG A 331 2.86 -4.91 -8.62
CA ARG A 331 3.14 -5.00 -7.19
C ARG A 331 3.92 -6.26 -6.87
N LEU A 332 4.87 -6.13 -5.95
CA LEU A 332 5.57 -7.27 -5.36
C LEU A 332 4.63 -8.05 -4.44
N SER A 333 4.73 -9.37 -4.48
CA SER A 333 3.93 -10.31 -3.70
C SER A 333 4.81 -11.39 -3.04
N ASP A 334 4.23 -12.33 -2.29
CA ASP A 334 4.92 -13.44 -1.63
C ASP A 334 6.16 -13.05 -0.79
N LEU A 335 5.92 -12.46 0.38
CA LEU A 335 6.96 -12.01 1.31
C LEU A 335 7.46 -13.13 2.25
N GLY A 336 7.16 -14.40 1.95
CA GLY A 336 7.50 -15.54 2.79
C GLY A 336 9.01 -15.71 3.03
N LEU A 337 9.84 -15.29 2.08
CA LEU A 337 11.30 -15.33 2.21
C LEU A 337 11.91 -13.99 2.62
N ALA A 338 11.11 -12.95 2.82
CA ALA A 338 11.63 -11.66 3.26
C ALA A 338 12.21 -11.76 4.70
N VAL A 339 13.04 -10.81 5.08
CA VAL A 339 13.63 -10.77 6.42
C VAL A 339 13.85 -9.33 6.88
N GLN A 340 13.62 -9.08 8.15
CA GLN A 340 13.96 -7.80 8.77
C GLN A 340 15.42 -7.82 9.24
N ILE A 341 16.21 -6.84 8.79
CA ILE A 341 17.55 -6.59 9.29
C ILE A 341 17.45 -5.93 10.67
N GLN A 342 18.20 -6.46 11.63
CA GLN A 342 18.48 -5.77 12.89
C GLN A 342 19.74 -4.95 12.73
N ASP A 343 19.74 -3.71 13.21
CA ASP A 343 20.88 -2.80 13.10
C ASP A 343 22.17 -3.46 13.64
N GLY A 344 23.23 -3.39 12.83
CA GLY A 344 24.56 -3.88 13.18
C GLY A 344 24.78 -5.39 13.07
N LYS A 345 23.82 -6.19 12.59
CA LYS A 345 24.01 -7.64 12.40
C LYS A 345 23.87 -8.08 10.93
N PRO A 346 24.92 -8.61 10.29
CA PRO A 346 24.79 -9.17 8.95
C PRO A 346 23.95 -10.44 8.97
N ILE A 347 23.06 -10.61 7.99
CA ILE A 347 22.27 -11.83 7.82
C ILE A 347 23.07 -12.82 6.96
N THR A 348 23.40 -13.98 7.53
CA THR A 348 24.19 -15.03 6.86
C THR A 348 23.35 -16.23 6.39
N GLN A 349 22.03 -16.12 6.41
CA GLN A 349 21.13 -17.22 6.05
C GLN A 349 20.99 -17.37 4.53
N ARG A 350 21.41 -18.52 4.00
CA ARG A 350 21.12 -18.92 2.62
C ARG A 350 19.67 -19.37 2.49
N VAL A 351 18.95 -18.75 1.56
CA VAL A 351 17.55 -19.07 1.23
C VAL A 351 17.46 -19.12 -0.29
N SER A 352 16.91 -20.19 -0.84
CA SER A 352 16.71 -20.35 -2.28
C SER A 352 15.57 -21.33 -2.53
N GLU A 353 14.79 -21.11 -3.59
CA GLU A 353 13.91 -22.15 -4.10
C GLU A 353 14.72 -23.37 -4.56
N PRO A 354 14.18 -24.61 -4.46
CA PRO A 354 14.81 -25.76 -5.10
C PRO A 354 14.94 -25.46 -6.60
N PRO A 355 16.07 -25.78 -7.25
CA PRO A 355 16.19 -25.60 -8.70
C PRO A 355 15.02 -26.32 -9.39
N LEU A 356 14.41 -25.64 -10.37
CA LEU A 356 13.43 -26.23 -11.27
C LEU A 356 13.98 -27.57 -11.74
N ALA A 357 13.32 -28.67 -11.34
CA ALA A 357 13.64 -29.98 -11.87
C ALA A 357 13.48 -29.90 -13.39
N GLN A 358 14.60 -29.92 -14.12
CA GLN A 358 14.61 -30.09 -15.56
C GLN A 358 13.86 -31.40 -15.85
N ARG A 359 12.60 -31.27 -16.27
CA ARG A 359 11.85 -32.41 -16.81
C ARG A 359 12.34 -32.63 -18.23
N GLY A 360 13.08 -33.73 -18.41
CA GLY A 360 13.25 -34.40 -19.69
C GLY A 360 14.31 -33.78 -20.59
N GLY A 361 15.45 -34.45 -20.69
CA GLY A 361 16.42 -34.17 -21.73
C GLY A 361 15.85 -34.52 -23.11
N THR A 362 16.18 -33.68 -24.08
CA THR A 362 16.53 -34.15 -25.42
C THR A 362 17.91 -33.63 -25.75
N GLU A 363 18.75 -34.60 -26.05
CA GLU A 363 20.15 -34.58 -26.41
C GLU A 363 20.44 -33.64 -27.60
N LEU A 364 21.02 -32.45 -27.34
CA LEU A 364 21.73 -31.69 -28.38
C LEU A 364 22.70 -30.63 -27.81
N GLU A 365 23.63 -31.01 -26.93
CA GLU A 365 24.81 -30.18 -26.66
C GLU A 365 26.09 -31.03 -26.71
N ARG A 366 26.55 -31.29 -27.94
CA ARG A 366 27.97 -31.46 -28.25
C ARG A 366 28.30 -30.64 -29.49
N ARG A 367 28.89 -29.47 -29.24
CA ARG A 367 29.68 -28.56 -30.11
C ARG A 367 29.49 -27.19 -29.44
N GLY A 368 30.37 -26.72 -28.56
CA GLY A 368 31.80 -26.59 -28.77
C GLY A 368 32.03 -25.36 -29.65
N GLU A 369 32.07 -24.18 -29.05
CA GLU A 369 32.82 -23.01 -29.52
C GLU A 369 32.84 -21.95 -28.41
N GLY A 370 34.04 -21.70 -27.88
CA GLY A 370 34.30 -20.62 -26.96
C GLY A 370 34.54 -19.32 -27.71
N CYS A 371 34.06 -18.21 -27.16
CA CYS A 371 34.51 -16.87 -27.54
C CYS A 371 34.92 -16.12 -26.28
N SER A 372 36.22 -15.89 -26.20
CA SER A 372 36.97 -15.14 -25.19
C SER A 372 36.63 -13.65 -25.23
N PHE A 373 36.51 -13.01 -24.07
CA PHE A 373 36.51 -11.55 -23.94
C PHE A 373 37.95 -11.05 -23.65
N PRO A 374 38.45 -10.01 -24.36
CA PRO A 374 39.77 -9.46 -24.07
C PRO A 374 39.68 -8.49 -22.88
N GLY A 375 40.63 -8.63 -21.95
CA GLY A 375 40.80 -7.73 -20.82
C GLY A 375 41.56 -6.46 -21.19
N GLN A 376 41.42 -5.45 -20.33
CA GLN A 376 42.42 -4.40 -20.12
C GLN A 376 42.50 -4.06 -18.63
N THR A 377 43.50 -4.67 -18.00
CA THR A 377 44.54 -4.07 -17.12
C THR A 377 44.27 -2.74 -16.40
N GLU A 378 44.30 -2.82 -15.07
CA GLU A 378 44.69 -1.72 -14.16
C GLU A 378 46.19 -1.37 -14.30
N PRO A 379 46.61 -0.14 -13.97
CA PRO A 379 48.03 0.18 -13.78
C PRO A 379 48.36 0.33 -12.29
N ARG A 380 49.41 -0.36 -11.82
CA ARG A 380 50.32 0.17 -10.80
C ARG A 380 51.76 -0.29 -11.05
N THR A 381 52.60 0.73 -11.25
CA THR A 381 54.08 0.79 -11.25
C THR A 381 54.85 -0.06 -12.24
#